data_AF-A0A7X7JIP4-F1
#
_entry.id   AF-A0A7X7JIP4-F1
#
_cell.length_a   1.000
_cell.length_b   1.000
_cell.length_c   1.000
_cell.angle_alpha   90.00
_cell.angle_beta   90.00
_cell.angle_gamma   90.00
#
_symmetry.space_group_name_H-M   'P 1'
#
loop_
_entity.id
_entity.type
_entity.pdbx_description
1 polymer ?
#
loop_
_entity_poly.entity_id
_entity_poly.type
_entity_poly.pdbx_seq_one_letter_code
_entity_poly.pdbx_strand_id
1 'polypeptide(L)'
;TEKFIKDNEEKVPAETKEKVEAAIKEAQDALAGTDISAVKAAVEKLGAESQALGQAIYEASAAEEAANTDGDSAAGNDDVVDAEVVDEPSDSEKK
;
A
#
# COMPACT_ATOMS: atom_id res chain seq x y z
N THR A 1 7.63 6.45 5.83
CA THR A 1 7.48 6.25 4.38
C THR A 1 8.80 5.95 3.68
N GLU A 2 9.84 6.77 3.82
CA GLU A 2 11.17 6.51 3.19
C GLU A 2 11.72 5.11 3.45
N LYS A 3 11.66 4.66 4.71
CA LYS A 3 12.09 3.30 5.08
C LYS A 3 11.29 2.23 4.34
N PHE A 4 9.99 2.42 4.19
CA PHE A 4 9.10 1.45 3.57
C PHE A 4 9.37 1.32 2.06
N ILE A 5 9.75 2.41 1.38
CA ILE A 5 10.23 2.35 -0.01
C ILE A 5 11.53 1.56 -0.09
N LYS A 6 12.52 1.86 0.77
CA LYS A 6 13.81 1.17 0.76
C LYS A 6 13.68 -0.32 1.02
N ASP A 7 12.86 -0.70 1.99
CA ASP A 7 12.67 -2.11 2.36
C ASP A 7 11.94 -2.91 1.26
N ASN A 8 11.29 -2.25 0.29
CA ASN A 8 10.49 -2.89 -0.77
C ASN A 8 10.87 -2.37 -2.17
N GLU A 9 12.07 -1.83 -2.35
CA GLU A 9 12.43 -1.07 -3.55
C GLU A 9 12.36 -1.88 -4.86
N GLU A 10 12.49 -3.20 -4.76
CA GLU A 10 12.31 -4.16 -5.86
C GLU A 10 10.84 -4.42 -6.22
N LYS A 11 9.92 -4.25 -5.27
CA LYS A 11 8.47 -4.47 -5.43
C LYS A 11 7.70 -3.19 -5.75
N VAL A 12 8.35 -2.03 -5.61
CA VAL A 12 7.72 -0.73 -5.78
C VAL A 12 7.89 -0.24 -7.23
N PRO A 13 6.79 0.06 -7.94
CA PRO A 13 6.86 0.66 -9.27
C PRO A 13 7.62 1.99 -9.23
N ALA A 14 8.48 2.24 -10.23
CA ALA A 14 9.29 3.45 -10.30
C ALA A 14 8.44 4.74 -10.24
N GLU A 15 7.27 4.75 -10.89
CA GLU A 15 6.34 5.87 -10.85
C GLU A 15 5.80 6.13 -9.43
N THR A 16 5.42 5.08 -8.70
CA THR A 16 4.96 5.20 -7.32
C THR A 16 6.08 5.68 -6.40
N LYS A 17 7.30 5.16 -6.60
CA LYS A 17 8.49 5.61 -5.86
C LYS A 17 8.73 7.12 -6.03
N GLU A 18 8.75 7.60 -7.28
CA GLU A 18 8.98 9.01 -7.57
C GLU A 18 7.90 9.92 -6.96
N LYS A 19 6.62 9.52 -7.02
CA LYS A 19 5.52 10.29 -6.41
C LYS A 19 5.66 10.40 -4.90
N VAL A 20 5.97 9.28 -4.24
CA VAL A 20 6.13 9.25 -2.78
C VAL A 20 7.36 10.05 -2.36
N GLU A 21 8.49 9.92 -3.06
CA GLU A 21 9.71 10.70 -2.79
C GLU A 21 9.46 12.21 -2.97
N ALA A 22 8.73 12.60 -4.02
CA ALA A 22 8.33 13.99 -4.22
C ALA A 22 7.43 14.50 -3.09
N ALA A 23 6.45 13.72 -2.64
CA ALA A 23 5.57 14.08 -1.53
C ALA A 23 6.32 14.19 -0.19
N ILE A 24 7.32 13.34 0.05
CA ILE A 24 8.20 13.41 1.23
C ILE A 24 8.96 14.74 1.22
N LYS A 25 9.55 15.09 0.08
CA LYS A 25 10.29 16.35 -0.07
C LYS A 25 9.38 17.57 0.13
N GLU A 26 8.20 17.55 -0.47
CA GLU A 26 7.20 18.63 -0.32
C GLU A 26 6.77 18.79 1.14
N ALA A 27 6.55 17.69 1.87
CA ALA A 27 6.25 17.73 3.29
C ALA A 27 7.41 18.27 4.13
N GLN A 28 8.66 17.90 3.81
CA GLN A 28 9.86 18.44 4.47
C GLN A 28 10.01 19.95 4.22
N ASP A 29 9.83 20.39 2.97
CA ASP A 29 9.91 21.80 2.60
C ASP A 29 8.79 22.62 3.27
N ALA A 30 7.56 22.09 3.32
CA ALA A 30 6.45 22.74 4.02
C ALA A 30 6.70 22.84 5.52
N LEU A 31 7.27 21.79 6.15
CA LEU A 31 7.63 21.77 7.57
C LEU A 31 8.74 22.77 7.94
N ALA A 32 9.58 23.16 6.97
CA ALA A 32 10.58 24.21 7.17
C ALA A 32 9.97 25.63 7.16
N GLY A 33 8.74 25.76 6.69
CA GLY A 33 7.99 27.01 6.66
C GLY A 33 7.12 27.24 7.91
N THR A 34 6.23 28.23 7.81
CA THR A 34 5.26 28.59 8.87
C THR A 34 3.81 28.44 8.43
N ASP A 35 3.56 27.98 7.20
CA ASP A 35 2.22 27.78 6.67
C ASP A 35 1.66 26.41 7.06
N ILE A 36 0.90 26.41 8.15
CA ILE A 36 0.23 25.21 8.68
C ILE A 36 -0.71 24.57 7.64
N SER A 37 -1.31 25.37 6.75
CA SER A 37 -2.21 24.85 5.72
C SER A 37 -1.42 24.08 4.66
N ALA A 38 -0.27 24.62 4.24
CA ALA A 38 0.66 23.94 3.33
C ALA A 38 1.21 22.65 3.94
N VAL A 39 1.61 22.67 5.22
CA VAL A 39 2.05 21.48 5.96
C VAL A 39 0.97 20.41 5.96
N LYS A 40 -0.28 20.79 6.28
CA LYS A 40 -1.40 19.85 6.33
C LYS A 40 -1.65 19.21 4.96
N ALA A 41 -1.70 20.01 3.89
CA ALA A 41 -1.89 19.50 2.54
C ALA A 41 -0.77 18.56 2.11
N ALA A 42 0.49 18.91 2.41
CA ALA A 42 1.64 18.06 2.08
C ALA A 42 1.64 16.74 2.86
N VAL A 43 1.23 16.76 4.13
CA VAL A 43 1.09 15.54 4.95
C VAL A 43 -0.07 14.67 4.46
N GLU A 44 -1.22 15.26 4.10
CA GLU A 44 -2.35 14.52 3.51
C GLU A 44 -1.96 13.86 2.18
N LYS A 45 -1.25 14.59 1.32
CA LYS A 45 -0.69 14.06 0.07
C LYS A 45 0.28 12.92 0.33
N LEU A 46 1.24 13.09 1.24
CA LEU A 46 2.17 12.03 1.62
C LEU A 46 1.44 10.79 2.16
N GLY A 47 0.37 10.98 2.93
CA GLY A 47 -0.49 9.89 3.42
C GLY A 47 -1.13 9.11 2.27
N ALA A 48 -1.72 9.80 1.30
CA ALA A 48 -2.34 9.18 0.13
C ALA A 48 -1.33 8.39 -0.71
N GLU A 49 -0.17 8.98 -1.01
CA GLU A 49 0.90 8.29 -1.76
C GLU A 49 1.44 7.09 -0.96
N SER A 50 1.53 7.20 0.36
CA SER A 50 1.98 6.09 1.22
C SER A 50 0.97 4.94 1.30
N GLN A 51 -0.33 5.20 1.15
CA GLN A 51 -1.35 4.16 1.02
C GLN A 51 -1.25 3.47 -0.34
N ALA A 52 -1.13 4.23 -1.43
CA ALA A 52 -0.93 3.69 -2.77
C ALA A 52 0.34 2.82 -2.86
N LEU A 53 1.42 3.24 -2.18
CA LEU A 53 2.64 2.46 -2.03
C LEU A 53 2.40 1.12 -1.32
N GLY A 54 1.65 1.12 -0.22
CA GLY A 54 1.29 -0.11 0.49
C GLY A 54 0.48 -1.08 -0.36
N GLN A 55 -0.49 -0.55 -1.11
CA GLN A 55 -1.28 -1.35 -2.03
C GLN A 55 -0.44 -1.95 -3.17
N ALA A 56 0.45 -1.15 -3.79
CA ALA A 56 1.34 -1.65 -4.84
C ALA A 56 2.26 -2.78 -4.34
N ILE A 57 2.78 -2.68 -3.12
CA ILE A 57 3.63 -3.71 -2.52
C ILE A 57 2.83 -4.98 -2.21
N TYR A 58 1.59 -4.84 -1.73
CA TYR A 58 0.71 -5.98 -1.49
C TYR A 58 0.37 -6.70 -2.79
N GLU A 59 -0.01 -5.97 -3.84
CA GLU A 59 -0.28 -6.50 -5.17
C GLU A 59 0.94 -7.20 -5.77
N ALA A 60 2.13 -6.60 -5.63
CA ALA A 60 3.39 -7.20 -6.09
C ALA A 60 3.73 -8.49 -5.32
N SER A 61 3.48 -8.52 -4.00
CA SER A 61 3.72 -9.70 -3.17
C SER A 61 2.73 -10.83 -3.49
N ALA A 62 1.45 -10.51 -3.69
CA ALA A 62 0.44 -11.49 -4.12
C ALA A 62 0.77 -12.09 -5.50
N ALA A 63 1.26 -11.27 -6.43
CA ALA A 63 1.71 -11.74 -7.75
C ALA A 63 2.93 -12.68 -7.65
N GLU A 64 3.87 -12.40 -6.75
CA GLU A 64 5.04 -13.23 -6.50
C GLU A 64 4.66 -14.58 -5.84
N GLU A 65 3.68 -14.58 -4.96
CA GLU A 65 3.17 -15.78 -4.29
C GLU A 65 2.41 -16.68 -5.29
N ALA A 66 1.59 -16.09 -6.17
CA ALA A 66 0.93 -16.80 -7.27
C ALA A 66 1.95 -17.40 -8.28
N ALA A 67 3.05 -16.69 -8.56
CA ALA A 67 4.10 -17.18 -9.46
C ALA A 67 4.91 -18.35 -8.88
N ASN A 68 4.97 -18.49 -7.55
CA ASN A 68 5.63 -19.63 -6.88
C ASN A 68 4.75 -20.90 -6.86
N THR A 69 3.43 -20.78 -7.04
CA THR A 69 2.47 -21.90 -7.08
C THR A 69 2.42 -22.60 -8.44
N ASP A 70 2.86 -21.95 -9.53
CA ASP A 70 2.86 -22.55 -10.88
C ASP A 70 3.97 -23.60 -11.12
N GLY A 71 4.85 -23.82 -10.12
CA GLY A 71 5.87 -24.88 -10.13
C GLY A 71 5.36 -26.28 -9.73
N ASP A 72 4.16 -26.39 -9.18
CA ASP A 72 3.56 -27.66 -8.74
C ASP A 72 2.12 -27.79 -9.24
N SER A 73 1.94 -27.77 -10.57
CA SER A 73 0.69 -28.26 -11.17
C SER A 73 0.61 -29.78 -11.05
N ALA A 74 0.27 -30.26 -9.85
CA ALA A 74 -0.41 -31.53 -9.66
C ALA A 74 -1.29 -31.51 -8.40
N ALA A 75 -2.54 -31.10 -8.61
CA ALA A 75 -3.72 -31.39 -7.78
C ALA A 75 -3.89 -30.57 -6.50
N GLY A 76 -4.83 -29.64 -6.55
CA GLY A 76 -5.39 -29.07 -5.34
C GLY A 76 -6.13 -27.78 -5.62
N ASN A 77 -7.43 -27.91 -5.86
CA ASN A 77 -8.40 -26.84 -5.71
C ASN A 77 -8.18 -26.08 -4.39
N ASP A 78 -8.49 -24.78 -4.38
CA ASP A 78 -8.75 -23.94 -3.18
C ASP A 78 -7.61 -23.03 -2.67
N ASP A 79 -7.23 -22.00 -3.42
CA ASP A 79 -6.71 -20.75 -2.81
C ASP A 79 -6.87 -19.52 -3.72
N VAL A 80 -8.11 -19.28 -4.15
CA VAL A 80 -8.49 -17.96 -4.67
C VAL A 80 -9.15 -17.24 -3.49
N VAL A 81 -8.32 -16.63 -2.63
CA VAL A 81 -8.81 -15.64 -1.68
C VAL A 81 -9.14 -14.39 -2.49
N ASP A 82 -10.31 -14.43 -3.12
CA ASP A 82 -11.01 -13.25 -3.60
C ASP A 82 -11.09 -12.31 -2.40
N ALA A 83 -10.70 -11.06 -2.61
CA ALA A 83 -10.70 -10.01 -1.60
C ALA A 83 -12.15 -9.64 -1.23
N GLU A 84 -12.86 -10.55 -0.58
CA GLU A 84 -14.13 -10.31 0.05
C GLU A 84 -13.86 -9.38 1.23
N VAL A 85 -14.01 -8.09 0.93
CA VAL A 85 -14.69 -7.10 1.76
C VAL A 85 -14.91 -7.58 3.18
N VAL A 86 -14.23 -6.90 4.11
CA VAL A 86 -14.60 -6.83 5.52
C VAL A 86 -16.11 -6.52 5.61
N ASP A 87 -16.92 -7.55 5.84
CA ASP A 87 -18.28 -7.36 6.35
C ASP A 87 -18.17 -7.42 7.88
N GLU A 88 -18.19 -6.25 8.51
CA GLU A 88 -18.14 -6.08 9.96
C GLU A 88 -19.36 -6.75 10.63
N PRO A 89 -19.19 -7.29 11.85
CA PRO A 89 -20.20 -8.10 12.52
C PRO A 89 -21.24 -7.22 13.25
N SER A 90 -22.54 -7.39 13.00
CA SER A 90 -23.65 -7.14 13.94
C SER A 90 -25.01 -7.46 13.30
N ASP A 91 -25.73 -8.48 13.78
CA ASP A 91 -26.85 -8.24 14.69
C ASP A 91 -27.40 -9.55 15.27
N SER A 92 -27.96 -9.42 16.47
CA SER A 92 -28.24 -10.48 17.42
C SER A 92 -29.63 -11.06 17.16
N GLU A 93 -29.76 -12.38 16.94
CA GLU A 93 -31.07 -13.02 17.02
C GLU A 93 -31.04 -14.50 17.41
N LYS A 94 -31.69 -14.77 18.56
CA LYS A 94 -32.26 -16.03 19.11
C LYS A 94 -31.86 -16.17 20.58
N LYS A 95 -32.73 -16.43 21.53
CA LYS A 95 -34.18 -16.67 21.58
C LYS A 95 -34.52 -16.73 23.08
#